data_AF-A0A952J1L2-F1
#
_entry.id   AF-A0A952J1L2-F1
#
_cell.length_a   1.000
_cell.length_b   1.000
_cell.length_c   1.000
_cell.angle_alpha   90.00
_cell.angle_beta   90.00
_cell.angle_gamma   90.00
#
_symmetry.space_group_name_H-M   'P 1'
#
loop_
_entity.id
_entity.type
_entity.pdbx_description
1 polymer ?
#
loop_
_entity_poly.entity_id
_entity_poly.type
_entity_poly.pdbx_seq_one_letter_code
_entity_poly.pdbx_strand_id
1 'polypeptide(L)'
;MMILSWFRCLSGALLGIVLGLVGVSSVMAQSIGPMDITNPSAEAGKTAELLQATPRPKRSRTEPFGANLFRGGFGGEREDGLNPDYIVSPGDQINLRIWGAVEMNNMVTVDPQGNIFVPGVGPVTVGG
;
A
#
# COMPACT_ATOMS: atom_id res chain seq x y z
N MET A 1 42.65 -7.00 -0.39
CA MET A 1 42.67 -6.33 0.93
C MET A 1 42.76 -4.81 0.72
N MET A 2 41.68 -4.17 0.23
CA MET A 2 41.74 -2.76 -0.24
C MET A 2 40.39 -2.01 -0.16
N ILE A 3 39.51 -2.39 0.79
CA ILE A 3 38.14 -1.84 0.91
C ILE A 3 37.86 -1.15 2.26
N LEU A 4 38.78 -1.18 3.22
CA LEU A 4 38.54 -0.63 4.57
C LEU A 4 39.05 0.81 4.82
N SER A 5 39.56 1.53 3.81
CA SER A 5 40.07 2.90 4.00
C SER A 5 39.06 4.01 3.66
N TRP A 6 37.95 3.68 3.00
CA TRP A 6 36.99 4.70 2.53
C TRP A 6 35.96 5.14 3.57
N PHE A 7 35.81 4.41 4.69
CA PHE A 7 34.80 4.71 5.73
C PHE A 7 35.25 5.70 6.82
N ARG A 8 36.51 6.17 6.79
CA ARG A 8 37.08 7.04 7.84
C ARG A 8 37.23 8.52 7.46
N CYS A 9 36.70 8.95 6.32
CA CYS A 9 36.77 10.36 5.87
C CYS A 9 35.41 11.11 5.92
N LEU A 10 34.28 10.40 6.05
CA LEU A 10 32.94 11.00 5.99
C LEU A 10 32.23 11.13 7.36
N SER A 11 32.99 11.18 8.46
CA SER A 11 32.44 11.34 9.82
C SER A 11 32.78 12.70 10.47
N GLY A 12 33.79 13.41 9.95
CA GLY A 12 34.26 14.67 10.56
C GLY A 12 33.52 15.94 10.14
N ALA A 13 32.79 15.94 9.02
CA ALA A 13 32.25 17.17 8.44
C ALA A 13 30.81 17.51 8.88
N LEU A 14 30.11 16.59 9.55
CA LEU A 14 28.70 16.79 9.94
C LEU A 14 28.50 17.31 11.38
N LEU A 15 29.55 17.31 12.21
CA LEU A 15 29.45 17.77 13.61
C LEU A 15 29.72 19.29 13.78
N GLY A 16 30.31 19.95 12.78
CA GLY A 16 30.71 21.36 12.88
C GLY A 16 29.65 22.38 12.46
N ILE A 17 28.62 21.98 11.70
CA ILE A 17 27.61 22.91 11.15
C ILE A 17 26.41 23.07 12.11
N VAL A 18 26.19 22.13 13.03
CA VAL A 18 25.04 22.16 13.95
C VAL A 18 25.27 23.10 15.16
N LEU A 19 26.51 23.52 15.43
CA LEU A 19 26.88 24.27 16.65
C LEU A 19 27.04 25.80 16.46
N GLY A 20 26.57 26.38 15.34
CA GLY A 20 26.83 27.79 14.99
C GLY A 20 25.62 28.73 14.94
N LEU A 21 24.40 28.26 15.16
CA LEU A 21 23.17 29.03 14.87
C LEU A 21 22.19 29.15 16.06
N VAL A 22 22.68 29.06 17.29
CA VAL A 22 21.85 29.41 18.46
C VAL A 22 22.16 30.83 18.88
N GLY A 23 21.58 31.79 18.16
CA GLY A 23 21.58 33.20 18.55
C GLY A 23 20.81 33.38 19.85
N VAL A 24 21.51 33.78 20.92
CA VAL A 24 20.89 34.17 22.19
C VAL A 24 20.19 35.51 21.98
N SER A 25 18.87 35.48 21.80
CA SER A 25 18.07 36.70 21.84
C SER A 25 17.86 37.09 23.31
N SER A 26 18.32 38.28 23.70
CA SER A 26 18.03 38.83 25.02
C SER A 26 16.53 38.99 25.20
N VAL A 27 15.94 38.22 26.12
CA VAL A 27 14.57 38.43 26.57
C VAL A 27 14.53 39.67 27.45
N MET A 28 13.81 40.70 27.02
CA MET A 28 13.47 41.84 27.87
C MET A 28 12.46 41.38 28.92
N ALA A 29 12.82 41.49 30.19
CA ALA A 29 11.92 41.25 31.31
C ALA A 29 10.80 42.30 31.28
N GLN A 30 9.58 41.89 30.96
CA GLN A 30 8.40 42.75 31.12
C GLN A 30 7.91 42.65 32.56
N SER A 31 7.93 43.78 33.25
CA SER A 31 7.34 43.96 34.58
C SER A 31 5.84 43.67 34.50
N ILE A 32 5.38 42.71 35.31
CA ILE A 32 3.96 42.43 35.47
C ILE A 32 3.38 43.55 36.33
N GLY A 33 2.63 44.46 35.72
CA GLY A 33 1.79 45.44 36.43
C GLY A 33 0.66 44.72 37.20
N PRO A 34 0.01 45.39 38.16
CA PRO A 34 -1.04 44.76 38.96
C PRO A 34 -2.18 44.26 38.07
N MET A 35 -2.54 42.98 38.21
CA MET A 35 -3.69 42.40 37.52
C MET A 35 -4.97 43.02 38.05
N ASP A 36 -5.69 43.75 37.20
CA ASP A 36 -7.08 44.14 37.46
C ASP A 36 -8.01 43.00 37.05
N ILE A 37 -8.54 42.30 38.04
CA ILE A 37 -9.41 41.12 37.89
C ILE A 37 -10.88 41.50 37.62
N THR A 38 -11.20 42.79 37.41
CA THR A 38 -12.60 43.22 37.28
C THR A 38 -13.17 43.24 35.85
N ASN A 39 -12.43 42.82 34.82
CA ASN A 39 -13.02 42.68 33.47
C ASN A 39 -12.40 41.56 32.60
N PRO A 40 -12.97 40.34 32.60
CA PRO A 40 -12.45 39.21 31.81
C PRO A 40 -12.80 39.27 30.31
N SER A 41 -13.53 40.30 29.85
CA SER A 41 -14.10 40.34 28.49
C SER A 41 -13.12 40.84 27.41
N ALA A 42 -12.02 41.50 27.78
CA ALA A 42 -11.12 42.14 26.82
C ALA A 42 -10.10 41.19 26.13
N GLU A 43 -9.96 39.95 26.59
CA GLU A 43 -8.87 39.05 26.14
C GLU A 43 -9.32 37.84 25.31
N ALA A 44 -10.65 37.65 25.15
CA ALA A 44 -11.21 36.60 24.31
C ALA A 44 -11.10 36.88 22.80
N GLY A 45 -10.90 38.15 22.39
CA GLY A 45 -10.78 38.52 20.98
C GLY A 45 -9.41 38.22 20.35
N LYS A 46 -8.34 38.20 21.15
CA LYS A 46 -6.96 38.17 20.64
C LYS A 46 -6.43 36.76 20.38
N THR A 47 -6.98 35.77 21.08
CA THR A 47 -6.62 34.34 20.93
C THR A 47 -7.28 33.70 19.70
N ALA A 48 -8.45 34.19 19.29
CA ALA A 48 -9.15 33.73 18.09
C ALA A 48 -8.42 34.13 16.79
N GLU A 49 -7.74 35.29 16.79
CA GLU A 49 -7.01 35.80 15.63
C GLU A 49 -5.65 35.11 15.45
N LEU A 50 -4.99 34.71 16.55
CA LEU A 50 -3.71 33.99 16.50
C LEU A 50 -3.84 32.57 15.92
N LEU A 51 -5.00 31.94 16.04
CA LEU A 51 -5.31 30.63 15.44
C LEU A 51 -5.55 30.71 13.91
N GLN A 52 -5.84 31.90 13.38
CA GLN A 52 -6.10 32.11 11.95
C GLN A 52 -4.87 32.54 11.15
N ALA A 53 -3.76 32.88 11.82
CA ALA A 53 -2.54 33.39 11.19
C ALA A 53 -1.50 32.31 10.85
N THR A 54 -1.85 31.02 10.85
CA THR A 54 -0.97 29.99 10.28
C THR A 54 -1.20 29.90 8.77
N PRO A 55 -0.18 30.17 7.92
CA PRO A 55 -0.31 29.97 6.49
C PRO A 55 -0.60 28.48 6.26
N ARG A 56 -1.82 28.15 5.84
CA ARG A 56 -2.14 26.78 5.45
C ARG A 56 -1.15 26.42 4.34
N PRO A 57 -0.28 25.41 4.51
CA PRO A 57 0.64 25.04 3.47
C PRO A 57 -0.19 24.74 2.23
N LYS A 58 0.05 25.48 1.15
CA LYS A 58 -0.59 25.29 -0.14
C LYS A 58 -0.24 23.88 -0.58
N ARG A 59 -1.13 22.93 -0.33
CA ARG A 59 -0.93 21.51 -0.64
C ARG A 59 -0.58 21.44 -2.12
N SER A 60 0.65 21.05 -2.44
CA SER A 60 1.02 20.72 -3.81
C SER A 60 0.02 19.69 -4.31
N ARG A 61 -0.58 19.91 -5.49
CA ARG A 61 -1.52 18.99 -6.16
C ARG A 61 -0.85 17.69 -6.63
N THR A 62 0.21 17.25 -5.96
CA THR A 62 0.85 15.97 -6.20
C THR A 62 -0.08 14.91 -5.66
N GLU A 63 -0.66 14.12 -6.56
CA GLU A 63 -1.48 12.99 -6.14
C GLU A 63 -0.62 11.97 -5.39
N PRO A 64 -1.20 11.26 -4.40
CA PRO A 64 -0.52 10.18 -3.72
C PRO A 64 0.02 9.13 -4.71
N PHE A 65 1.09 8.45 -4.32
CA PHE A 65 1.59 7.30 -5.07
C PHE A 65 0.46 6.29 -5.30
N GLY A 66 0.30 5.83 -6.55
CA GLY A 66 -0.75 4.89 -6.91
C GLY A 66 -2.13 5.51 -7.18
N ALA A 67 -2.31 6.84 -7.10
CA ALA A 67 -3.58 7.48 -7.47
C ALA A 67 -4.05 7.11 -8.90
N ASN A 68 -3.09 6.85 -9.80
CA ASN A 68 -3.34 6.37 -11.17
C ASN A 68 -4.10 5.03 -11.23
N LEU A 69 -3.96 4.16 -10.21
CA LEU A 69 -4.66 2.87 -10.15
C LEU A 69 -6.17 3.04 -9.97
N PHE A 70 -6.59 4.19 -9.43
CA PHE A 70 -7.99 4.50 -9.12
C PHE A 70 -8.64 5.43 -10.14
N ARG A 71 -7.91 5.86 -11.18
CA ARG A 71 -8.44 6.71 -12.26
C ARG A 71 -9.30 5.94 -13.28
N GLY A 72 -9.46 4.63 -13.10
CA GLY A 72 -10.16 3.75 -14.03
C GLY A 72 -9.30 3.40 -15.26
N GLY A 73 -9.80 2.52 -16.13
CA GLY A 73 -9.11 2.10 -17.36
C GLY A 73 -8.57 0.66 -17.36
N PHE A 74 -8.49 0.00 -16.20
CA PHE A 74 -8.03 -1.39 -16.07
C PHE A 74 -9.14 -2.45 -16.27
N GLY A 75 -10.39 -2.01 -16.49
CA GLY A 75 -11.54 -2.91 -16.57
C GLY A 75 -11.78 -3.53 -17.95
N GLY A 76 -11.16 -2.97 -19.00
CA GLY A 76 -11.33 -3.40 -20.40
C GLY A 76 -10.37 -4.52 -20.81
N GLU A 77 -9.20 -4.60 -20.17
CA GLU A 77 -8.24 -5.69 -20.38
C GLU A 77 -8.45 -6.78 -19.34
N ARG A 78 -9.68 -7.28 -19.25
CA ARG A 78 -9.91 -8.55 -18.57
C ARG A 78 -9.78 -9.63 -19.64
N GLU A 79 -8.64 -10.31 -19.68
CA GLU A 79 -8.74 -11.71 -20.06
C GLU A 79 -9.62 -12.37 -19.00
N ASP A 80 -10.71 -12.97 -19.43
CA ASP A 80 -11.56 -13.81 -18.60
C ASP A 80 -10.80 -15.02 -18.01
N GLY A 81 -9.53 -15.21 -18.41
CA GLY A 81 -8.68 -16.31 -17.98
C GLY A 81 -9.15 -17.64 -18.53
N LEU A 82 -10.11 -17.62 -19.46
CA LEU A 82 -10.66 -18.80 -20.10
C LEU A 82 -9.90 -18.98 -21.40
N ASN A 83 -8.94 -19.90 -21.40
CA ASN A 83 -8.29 -20.30 -22.64
C ASN A 83 -9.20 -21.33 -23.36
N PRO A 84 -9.88 -20.97 -24.45
CA PRO A 84 -10.75 -21.90 -25.18
C PRO A 84 -9.94 -23.02 -25.87
N ASP A 85 -8.65 -22.79 -26.12
CA ASP A 85 -7.75 -23.72 -26.80
C ASP A 85 -6.90 -24.54 -25.81
N TYR A 86 -7.31 -24.60 -24.53
CA TYR A 86 -6.59 -25.35 -23.52
C TYR A 86 -6.67 -26.86 -23.76
N ILE A 87 -5.51 -27.49 -23.92
CA ILE A 87 -5.36 -28.94 -24.03
C ILE A 87 -5.12 -29.51 -22.63
N VAL A 88 -5.97 -30.45 -22.23
CA VAL A 88 -5.91 -31.12 -20.93
C VAL A 88 -4.58 -31.85 -20.79
N SER A 89 -3.86 -31.55 -19.70
CA SER A 89 -2.55 -32.11 -19.41
C SER A 89 -2.61 -33.09 -18.22
N PRO A 90 -1.68 -34.05 -18.15
CA PRO A 90 -1.54 -34.90 -16.97
C PRO A 90 -1.37 -34.10 -15.67
N GLY A 91 -2.09 -34.48 -14.63
CA GLY A 91 -2.13 -33.77 -13.35
C GLY A 91 -3.25 -32.73 -13.22
N ASP A 92 -3.97 -32.44 -14.31
CA ASP A 92 -5.15 -31.56 -14.25
C ASP A 92 -6.28 -32.19 -13.43
N GLN A 93 -7.12 -31.33 -12.84
CA GLN A 93 -8.32 -31.75 -12.12
C GLN A 93 -9.58 -31.37 -12.91
N ILE A 94 -10.46 -32.36 -13.09
CA ILE A 94 -11.71 -32.21 -13.82
C ILE A 94 -12.87 -32.42 -12.86
N ASN A 95 -13.84 -31.50 -12.89
CA ASN A 95 -15.10 -31.68 -12.18
C ASN A 95 -16.08 -32.46 -13.07
N LEU A 96 -16.26 -33.74 -12.77
CA LEU A 96 -17.16 -34.64 -13.50
C LEU A 96 -18.56 -34.60 -12.89
N ARG A 97 -19.55 -34.19 -13.69
CA ARG A 97 -20.97 -34.18 -13.31
C ARG A 97 -21.79 -35.02 -14.27
N ILE A 98 -22.49 -36.02 -13.73
CA ILE A 98 -23.37 -36.92 -14.47
C ILE A 98 -24.78 -36.78 -13.91
N TRP A 99 -25.76 -36.73 -14.81
CA TRP A 99 -27.18 -36.61 -14.51
C TRP A 99 -27.95 -37.66 -15.31
N GLY A 100 -29.08 -38.13 -14.79
CA GLY A 100 -29.93 -39.12 -15.48
C GLY A 100 -30.17 -40.36 -14.64
N ALA A 101 -29.85 -41.54 -15.18
CA ALA A 101 -30.08 -42.82 -14.49
C ALA A 101 -29.24 -42.99 -13.20
N VAL A 102 -28.07 -42.36 -13.16
CA VAL A 102 -27.21 -42.26 -11.98
C VAL A 102 -26.70 -40.82 -11.90
N GLU A 103 -26.81 -40.21 -10.72
CA GLU A 103 -26.28 -38.89 -10.45
C GLU A 103 -24.90 -39.01 -9.80
N MET A 104 -23.92 -38.27 -10.33
CA MET A 104 -22.57 -38.26 -9.78
C MET A 104 -21.95 -36.86 -9.91
N ASN A 105 -21.26 -36.42 -8.86
CA ASN A 105 -20.43 -35.23 -8.89
C ASN A 105 -19.12 -35.56 -8.18
N ASN A 106 -18.04 -35.66 -8.95
CA ASN A 106 -16.74 -36.03 -8.43
C ASN A 106 -15.63 -35.20 -9.08
N MET A 107 -14.55 -35.00 -8.34
CA MET A 107 -13.34 -34.37 -8.87
C MET A 107 -12.34 -35.48 -9.19
N VAL A 108 -11.98 -35.60 -10.47
CA VAL A 108 -11.06 -36.63 -10.96
C VAL A 108 -9.78 -35.98 -11.47
N THR A 109 -8.66 -36.62 -11.22
CA THR A 109 -7.34 -36.16 -11.70
C THR A 109 -6.97 -36.92 -12.96
N VAL A 110 -6.35 -36.22 -13.91
CA VAL A 110 -5.80 -36.80 -15.13
C VAL A 110 -4.50 -37.54 -14.80
N ASP A 111 -4.42 -38.80 -15.20
CA ASP A 111 -3.23 -39.63 -15.00
C ASP A 111 -2.09 -39.26 -15.97
N PRO A 112 -0.84 -39.74 -15.74
CA PRO A 112 0.30 -39.50 -16.63
C PRO A 112 0.10 -39.97 -18.08
N GLN A 113 -0.88 -40.84 -18.33
CA GLN A 113 -1.23 -41.37 -19.63
C GLN A 113 -2.37 -40.59 -20.30
N GLY A 114 -2.85 -39.50 -19.68
CA GLY A 114 -3.91 -38.64 -20.22
C GLY A 114 -5.32 -39.17 -20.02
N ASN A 115 -5.52 -40.12 -19.09
CA ASN A 115 -6.83 -40.71 -18.82
C ASN A 115 -7.39 -40.26 -17.47
N ILE A 116 -8.72 -40.35 -17.35
CA ILE A 116 -9.43 -40.27 -16.09
C ILE A 116 -10.12 -41.59 -15.80
N PHE A 117 -10.26 -41.92 -14.52
CA PHE A 117 -10.96 -43.14 -14.10
C PHE A 117 -12.38 -42.82 -13.67
N VAL A 118 -13.37 -43.40 -14.37
CA VAL A 118 -14.79 -43.23 -14.06
C VAL A 118 -15.34 -44.53 -13.47
N PRO A 119 -15.95 -44.52 -12.27
CA PRO A 119 -16.55 -45.71 -11.67
C PRO A 119 -17.59 -46.35 -12.59
N GLY A 120 -17.48 -47.67 -12.80
CA GLY A 120 -18.41 -48.43 -13.65
C GLY A 120 -18.16 -48.33 -15.17
N VAL A 121 -17.36 -47.36 -15.63
CA VAL A 121 -17.00 -47.19 -17.06
C VAL A 121 -15.55 -47.61 -17.32
N GLY A 122 -14.64 -47.27 -16.40
CA GLY A 122 -13.20 -47.54 -16.54
C GLY A 122 -12.41 -46.30 -17.00
N PRO A 123 -11.22 -46.50 -17.62
CA PRO A 123 -10.36 -45.41 -18.07
C PRO A 123 -10.95 -44.73 -19.33
N VAL A 124 -11.00 -43.40 -19.31
CA VAL A 124 -11.45 -42.57 -20.42
C VAL A 124 -10.34 -41.58 -20.78
N THR A 125 -9.93 -41.55 -22.05
CA THR A 125 -8.92 -40.63 -22.54
C THR A 125 -9.49 -39.21 -22.66
N VAL A 126 -8.79 -38.25 -22.06
CA VAL A 126 -9.17 -36.82 -22.03
C VAL A 126 -8.03 -35.89 -22.44
N GLY A 127 -6.79 -36.35 -22.37
CA GLY A 127 -5.58 -35.61 -22.73
C GLY A 127 -4.95 -36.12 -24.03
N GLY A 128 -4.35 -35.17 -24.77
CA GLY A 128 -3.77 -35.36 -26.10
C GLY A 128 -3.79 -34.05 -26.87
#